data_AF-A0A3D2FBL8-F1
#
_entry.id   AF-A0A3D2FBL8-F1
#
_cell.length_a   1.000
_cell.length_b   1.000
_cell.length_c   1.000
_cell.angle_alpha   90.00
_cell.angle_beta   90.00
_cell.angle_gamma   90.00
#
_symmetry.space_group_name_H-M   'P 1'
#
loop_
_entity.id
_entity.type
_entity.pdbx_description
1 polymer ?
#
loop_
_entity_poly.entity_id
_entity_poly.type
_entity_poly.pdbx_seq_one_letter_code
_entity_poly.pdbx_strand_id
1 'polypeptide(L)'
;MSARSIIGMTLNELPRASAGLVDRGGSLDVKLDFSALSSVTQEALLSGANLAAIGDGTSGNWEMFQFQDAELIGAGTFALSTRLRGQLGSDALIPDAWPAGSWFVLMNGTPEQINFPANLRNIEQNFLIGPANRPYDDPSYAAQAHSFDGIGLRPYAPVHLRKDGVADHQFSWIRRTRMDGDDWSLPDVPLNEETESYCIQVKVEGQLKREVMVGTSVWNYTVAMRAVDGIFGPYAVEVAQLSARFGAGLAARTVVAA
;
A
#
# COMPACT_ATOMS: atom_id res chain seq x y z
N MET A 1 8.01 -27.43 11.95
CA MET A 1 6.55 -27.58 12.14
C MET A 1 5.90 -26.48 11.32
N SER A 2 4.98 -26.79 10.42
CA SER A 2 4.22 -25.76 9.68
C SER A 2 3.28 -25.08 10.67
N ALA A 3 3.59 -23.85 11.06
CA ALA A 3 2.66 -23.00 11.79
C ALA A 3 1.58 -22.54 10.82
N ARG A 4 0.32 -22.47 11.28
CA ARG A 4 -0.80 -21.96 10.48
C ARG A 4 -0.82 -20.45 10.57
N SER A 5 -0.94 -19.76 9.43
CA SER A 5 -1.17 -18.32 9.41
C SER A 5 -2.50 -18.00 10.10
N ILE A 6 -2.54 -16.86 10.80
CA ILE A 6 -3.76 -16.37 11.43
C ILE A 6 -4.49 -15.50 10.40
N ILE A 7 -5.62 -16.00 9.93
CA ILE A 7 -6.43 -15.40 8.87
C ILE A 7 -7.87 -15.27 9.37
N GLY A 8 -8.55 -14.23 8.90
CA GLY A 8 -9.96 -13.99 9.17
C GLY A 8 -10.58 -13.02 8.19
N MET A 9 -11.76 -12.53 8.55
CA MET A 9 -12.48 -11.49 7.80
C MET A 9 -12.98 -10.39 8.72
N THR A 10 -13.05 -9.17 8.21
CA THR A 10 -13.67 -8.04 8.90
C THR A 10 -15.18 -8.22 8.98
N LEU A 11 -15.80 -7.80 10.08
CA LEU A 11 -17.25 -7.86 10.30
C LEU A 11 -17.93 -6.51 10.14
N ASN A 12 -17.16 -5.43 10.18
CA ASN A 12 -17.60 -4.07 9.99
C ASN A 12 -16.63 -3.32 9.05
N GLU A 13 -17.06 -2.12 8.66
CA GLU A 13 -16.25 -1.22 7.84
C GLU A 13 -15.11 -0.62 8.65
N LEU A 14 -13.93 -0.49 8.02
CA LEU A 14 -12.81 0.30 8.53
C LEU A 14 -12.65 1.56 7.67
N PRO A 15 -13.10 2.73 8.16
CA PRO A 15 -12.94 3.99 7.45
C PRO A 15 -11.48 4.36 7.20
N ARG A 16 -11.26 5.21 6.19
CA ARG A 16 -9.96 5.84 5.92
C ARG A 16 -9.46 6.57 7.15
N ALA A 17 -8.17 6.39 7.45
CA ALA A 17 -7.45 7.22 8.41
C ALA A 17 -6.08 7.58 7.85
N SER A 18 -5.52 8.68 8.35
CA SER A 18 -4.23 9.20 7.87
C SER A 18 -3.08 8.29 8.31
N ALA A 19 -2.22 7.93 7.36
CA ALA A 19 -0.93 7.31 7.67
C ALA A 19 -0.05 8.26 8.50
N GLY A 20 0.83 7.68 9.33
CA GLY A 20 1.72 8.45 10.23
C GLY A 20 1.07 9.01 11.49
N LEU A 21 -0.24 8.82 11.67
CA LEU A 21 -0.96 9.15 12.90
C LEU A 21 -1.57 7.88 13.52
N VAL A 22 -1.74 7.89 14.84
CA VAL A 22 -2.50 6.84 15.53
C VAL A 22 -3.98 7.01 15.22
N ASP A 23 -4.54 6.03 14.53
CA ASP A 23 -5.97 5.90 14.28
C ASP A 23 -6.68 5.42 15.56
N ARG A 24 -7.44 6.34 16.15
CA ARG A 24 -8.30 6.13 17.33
C ARG A 24 -9.78 6.08 16.98
N GLY A 25 -10.12 5.81 15.71
CA GLY A 25 -11.49 5.57 15.28
C GLY A 25 -12.09 4.31 15.92
N GLY A 26 -13.35 4.02 15.61
CA GLY A 26 -14.06 2.83 16.11
C GLY A 26 -13.31 1.51 15.91
N SER A 27 -13.69 0.46 16.65
CA SER A 27 -13.04 -0.84 16.53
C SER A 27 -13.22 -1.42 15.12
N LEU A 28 -12.20 -2.13 14.65
CA LEU A 28 -12.35 -3.06 13.54
C LEU A 28 -12.60 -4.44 14.13
N ASP A 29 -13.78 -4.98 13.90
CA ASP A 29 -14.16 -6.29 14.39
C ASP A 29 -13.73 -7.34 13.37
N VAL A 30 -12.92 -8.30 13.79
CA VAL A 30 -12.38 -9.36 12.93
C VAL A 30 -12.79 -10.71 13.47
N LYS A 31 -13.34 -11.55 12.60
CA LYS A 31 -13.62 -12.96 12.87
C LYS A 31 -12.47 -13.81 12.36
N LEU A 32 -11.80 -14.53 13.26
CA LEU A 32 -10.76 -15.48 12.90
C LEU A 32 -11.33 -16.89 12.71
N ASP A 33 -10.73 -17.63 11.79
CA ASP A 33 -11.04 -19.06 11.60
C ASP A 33 -10.51 -19.90 12.77
N PHE A 34 -9.28 -19.59 13.19
CA PHE A 34 -8.57 -20.26 14.28
C PHE A 34 -7.60 -19.27 14.95
N SER A 35 -7.07 -19.64 16.11
CA SER A 35 -6.12 -18.85 16.91
C SER A 35 -6.75 -17.62 17.61
N ALA A 36 -5.91 -16.86 18.31
CA ALA A 36 -6.30 -15.67 19.05
C ALA A 36 -5.34 -14.51 18.73
N LEU A 37 -5.81 -13.29 18.98
CA LEU A 37 -5.00 -12.08 18.94
C LEU A 37 -4.73 -11.59 20.36
N SER A 38 -3.65 -10.84 20.53
CA SER A 38 -3.25 -10.27 21.81
C SER A 38 -2.91 -8.79 21.65
N SER A 39 -3.29 -7.99 22.63
CA SER A 39 -2.83 -6.61 22.73
C SER A 39 -1.32 -6.55 22.94
N VAL A 40 -0.70 -5.47 22.49
CA VAL A 40 0.73 -5.16 22.68
C VAL A 40 0.87 -3.80 23.36
N THR A 41 2.05 -3.52 23.93
CA THR A 41 2.33 -2.17 24.44
C THR A 41 2.51 -1.19 23.28
N GLN A 42 2.42 0.11 23.57
CA GLN A 42 2.64 1.15 22.57
C GLN A 42 4.07 1.07 21.99
N GLU A 43 5.07 0.76 22.80
CA GLU A 43 6.46 0.63 22.38
C GLU A 43 6.63 -0.55 21.43
N ALA A 44 5.99 -1.69 21.74
CA ALA A 44 6.00 -2.86 20.87
C ALA A 44 5.29 -2.57 19.54
N LEU A 45 4.16 -1.85 19.57
CA LEU A 45 3.49 -1.38 18.36
C LEU A 45 4.42 -0.52 17.50
N LEU A 46 5.06 0.49 18.08
CA LEU A 46 6.01 1.36 17.36
C LEU A 46 7.27 0.61 16.89
N SER A 47 7.54 -0.57 17.45
CA SER A 47 8.62 -1.47 17.02
C SER A 47 8.17 -2.52 15.99
N GLY A 48 6.95 -2.40 15.43
CA GLY A 48 6.45 -3.27 14.37
C GLY A 48 5.56 -4.44 14.81
N ALA A 49 5.22 -4.56 16.11
CA ALA A 49 4.35 -5.63 16.57
C ALA A 49 2.91 -5.51 16.02
N ASN A 50 2.19 -6.64 15.98
CA ASN A 50 0.82 -6.73 15.49
C ASN A 50 0.60 -6.19 14.07
N LEU A 51 1.59 -6.35 13.19
CA LEU A 51 1.44 -6.09 11.76
C LEU A 51 0.43 -7.06 11.15
N ALA A 52 -0.52 -6.54 10.38
CA ALA A 52 -1.54 -7.30 9.68
C ALA A 52 -1.83 -6.69 8.29
N ALA A 53 -2.26 -7.54 7.36
CA ALA A 53 -2.76 -7.14 6.06
C ALA A 53 -4.29 -7.09 6.07
N ILE A 54 -4.84 -6.07 5.44
CA ILE A 54 -6.26 -5.97 5.08
C ILE A 54 -6.38 -5.77 3.57
N GLY A 55 -7.30 -6.48 2.92
CA GLY A 55 -7.43 -6.42 1.46
C GLY A 55 -8.69 -7.10 0.93
N ASP A 56 -8.90 -6.95 -0.37
CA ASP A 56 -10.06 -7.52 -1.10
C ASP A 56 -9.82 -8.96 -1.60
N GLY A 57 -8.62 -9.50 -1.37
CA GLY A 57 -8.23 -10.84 -1.81
C GLY A 57 -7.57 -10.87 -3.20
N THR A 58 -7.49 -9.74 -3.90
CA THR A 58 -6.69 -9.64 -5.12
C THR A 58 -5.20 -9.60 -4.79
N SER A 59 -4.33 -9.96 -5.74
CA SER A 59 -2.88 -10.05 -5.48
C SER A 59 -2.19 -8.70 -5.21
N GLY A 60 -2.81 -7.59 -5.61
CA GLY A 60 -2.18 -6.26 -5.64
C GLY A 60 -2.73 -5.23 -4.64
N ASN A 61 -3.88 -5.50 -4.02
CA ASN A 61 -4.62 -4.50 -3.25
C ASN A 61 -4.68 -4.86 -1.76
N TRP A 62 -3.57 -4.56 -1.06
CA TRP A 62 -3.42 -4.81 0.37
C TRP A 62 -2.90 -3.58 1.09
N GLU A 63 -3.59 -3.17 2.15
CA GLU A 63 -3.05 -2.24 3.14
C GLU A 63 -2.36 -3.02 4.25
N MET A 64 -1.18 -2.55 4.64
CA MET A 64 -0.50 -3.00 5.85
C MET A 64 -0.86 -2.06 6.99
N PHE A 65 -1.34 -2.61 8.09
CA PHE A 65 -1.68 -1.85 9.28
C PHE A 65 -1.23 -2.59 10.54
N GLN A 66 -1.12 -1.86 11.64
CA GLN A 66 -0.85 -2.44 12.95
C GLN A 66 -1.97 -2.07 13.92
N PHE A 67 -2.15 -2.86 14.98
CA PHE A 67 -3.12 -2.59 16.04
C PHE A 67 -2.52 -2.83 17.42
N GLN A 68 -2.81 -1.93 18.37
CA GLN A 68 -2.34 -2.08 19.73
C GLN A 68 -3.23 -3.01 20.53
N ASP A 69 -4.55 -2.80 20.46
CA ASP A 69 -5.51 -3.46 21.33
C ASP A 69 -6.27 -4.53 20.54
N ALA A 70 -6.43 -5.71 21.15
CA ALA A 70 -7.25 -6.79 20.63
C ALA A 70 -8.13 -7.37 21.74
N GLU A 71 -9.40 -6.97 21.76
CA GLU A 71 -10.38 -7.42 22.75
C GLU A 71 -11.22 -8.57 22.19
N LEU A 72 -11.32 -9.69 22.91
CA LEU A 72 -12.19 -10.81 22.52
C LEU A 72 -13.66 -10.46 22.85
N ILE A 73 -14.44 -10.13 21.82
CA ILE A 73 -15.85 -9.71 21.95
C ILE A 73 -16.86 -10.82 21.61
N GLY A 74 -16.39 -11.98 21.17
CA GLY A 74 -17.21 -13.14 20.84
C GLY A 74 -16.35 -14.34 20.52
N ALA A 75 -16.96 -15.51 20.26
CA ALA A 75 -16.21 -16.73 19.96
C ALA A 75 -15.35 -16.54 18.70
N GLY A 76 -14.02 -16.37 18.85
CA GLY A 76 -13.10 -16.10 17.73
C GLY A 76 -13.27 -14.73 17.08
N THR A 77 -13.98 -13.80 17.71
CA THR A 77 -14.19 -12.43 17.21
C THR A 77 -13.45 -11.43 18.08
N PHE A 78 -12.62 -10.59 17.47
CA PHE A 78 -11.80 -9.60 18.16
C PHE A 78 -12.11 -8.19 17.68
N ALA A 79 -12.29 -7.25 18.61
CA ALA A 79 -12.32 -5.83 18.33
C ALA A 79 -10.90 -5.27 18.37
N LEU A 80 -10.43 -4.72 17.25
CA LEU A 80 -9.09 -4.15 17.09
C LEU A 80 -9.13 -2.63 17.17
N SER A 81 -8.36 -2.02 18.07
CA SER A 81 -8.28 -0.56 18.23
C SER A 81 -6.86 -0.03 18.35
N THR A 82 -6.73 1.30 18.30
CA THR A 82 -5.46 2.03 18.37
C THR A 82 -4.50 1.54 17.28
N ARG A 83 -4.74 1.99 16.04
CA ARG A 83 -4.11 1.43 14.85
C ARG A 83 -3.07 2.36 14.24
N LEU A 84 -2.10 1.79 13.54
CA LEU A 84 -1.23 2.51 12.60
C LEU A 84 -1.56 2.06 11.19
N ARG A 85 -1.94 3.00 10.32
CA ARG A 85 -2.44 2.73 8.97
C ARG A 85 -1.35 2.92 7.92
N GLY A 86 -1.51 2.29 6.75
CA GLY A 86 -0.63 2.50 5.58
C GLY A 86 0.85 2.19 5.81
N GLN A 87 1.17 1.23 6.67
CA GLN A 87 2.55 0.84 6.96
C GLN A 87 3.25 0.27 5.73
N LEU A 88 4.58 0.24 5.75
CA LEU A 88 5.41 -0.37 4.69
C LEU A 88 5.06 0.15 3.27
N GLY A 89 4.73 1.44 3.16
CA GLY A 89 4.45 2.10 1.88
C GLY A 89 3.09 1.80 1.26
N SER A 90 2.16 1.21 2.03
CA SER A 90 0.79 0.92 1.59
C SER A 90 -0.17 2.10 1.78
N ASP A 91 0.31 3.26 2.22
CA ASP A 91 -0.49 4.45 2.51
C ASP A 91 -1.32 4.97 1.32
N ALA A 92 -0.78 4.88 0.09
CA ALA A 92 -1.52 5.28 -1.11
C ALA A 92 -2.55 4.23 -1.58
N LEU A 93 -2.60 3.06 -0.94
CA LEU A 93 -3.60 2.01 -1.20
C LEU A 93 -4.80 2.09 -0.24
N ILE A 94 -4.74 2.93 0.79
CA ILE A 94 -5.85 3.07 1.74
C ILE A 94 -7.09 3.57 0.97
N PRO A 95 -8.19 2.79 0.90
CA PRO A 95 -9.43 3.21 0.27
C PRO A 95 -10.16 4.21 1.17
N ASP A 96 -11.30 4.74 0.71
CA ASP A 96 -12.16 5.55 1.57
C ASP A 96 -12.71 4.74 2.75
N ALA A 97 -12.91 3.44 2.53
CA ALA A 97 -13.09 2.46 3.57
C ALA A 97 -12.81 1.04 3.08
N TRP A 98 -12.31 0.19 3.98
CA TRP A 98 -12.36 -1.26 3.77
C TRP A 98 -13.73 -1.76 4.23
N PRO A 99 -14.51 -2.43 3.37
CA PRO A 99 -15.83 -2.92 3.75
C PRO A 99 -15.73 -4.11 4.71
N ALA A 100 -16.85 -4.44 5.37
CA ALA A 100 -17.03 -5.74 6.01
C ALA A 100 -16.82 -6.87 4.97
N GLY A 101 -16.24 -7.99 5.40
CA GLY A 101 -15.85 -9.10 4.54
C GLY A 101 -14.48 -8.93 3.87
N SER A 102 -13.73 -7.87 4.18
CA SER A 102 -12.33 -7.74 3.77
C SER A 102 -11.49 -8.80 4.48
N TRP A 103 -10.48 -9.32 3.80
CA TRP A 103 -9.54 -10.28 4.39
C TRP A 103 -8.71 -9.62 5.48
N PHE A 104 -8.43 -10.37 6.54
CA PHE A 104 -7.45 -10.02 7.56
C PHE A 104 -6.39 -11.12 7.64
N VAL A 105 -5.11 -10.76 7.60
CA VAL A 105 -4.00 -11.71 7.73
C VAL A 105 -2.97 -11.14 8.71
N LEU A 106 -2.68 -11.85 9.80
CA LEU A 106 -1.62 -11.43 10.73
C LEU A 106 -0.24 -11.75 10.15
N MET A 107 0.61 -10.73 10.01
CA MET A 107 1.98 -10.83 9.48
C MET A 107 3.00 -11.07 10.60
N ASN A 108 2.87 -12.20 11.28
CA ASN A 108 3.72 -12.59 12.41
C ASN A 108 4.96 -13.45 12.01
N GLY A 109 5.33 -13.43 10.74
CA GLY A 109 6.38 -14.28 10.17
C GLY A 109 5.93 -15.70 9.79
N THR A 110 4.68 -16.09 10.05
CA THR A 110 4.11 -17.35 9.55
C THR A 110 3.72 -17.29 8.06
N PRO A 111 3.09 -16.20 7.57
CA PRO A 111 2.95 -16.00 6.13
C PRO A 111 4.34 -15.82 5.50
N GLU A 112 4.74 -16.77 4.65
CA GLU A 112 6.01 -16.71 3.92
C GLU A 112 5.79 -16.26 2.47
N GLN A 113 6.78 -15.57 1.93
CA GLN A 113 6.78 -15.18 0.53
C GLN A 113 7.15 -16.38 -0.35
N ILE A 114 6.32 -16.67 -1.35
CA ILE A 114 6.67 -17.61 -2.41
C ILE A 114 7.80 -17.00 -3.23
N ASN A 115 8.95 -17.65 -3.24
CA ASN A 115 10.12 -17.15 -3.97
C ASN A 115 9.96 -17.42 -5.48
N PHE A 116 9.66 -16.38 -6.24
CA PHE A 116 9.60 -16.42 -7.70
C PHE A 116 10.76 -15.65 -8.34
N PRO A 117 11.39 -16.19 -9.39
CA PRO A 117 12.36 -15.45 -10.17
C PRO A 117 11.67 -14.32 -10.94
N ALA A 118 12.40 -13.23 -11.17
CA ALA A 118 11.86 -12.00 -11.74
C ALA A 118 11.22 -12.19 -13.14
N ASN A 119 11.65 -13.22 -13.89
CA ASN A 119 11.10 -13.51 -15.22
C ASN A 119 9.66 -14.06 -15.19
N LEU A 120 9.13 -14.50 -14.04
CA LEU A 120 7.75 -14.96 -13.89
C LEU A 120 6.76 -13.84 -13.52
N ARG A 121 7.25 -12.60 -13.38
CA ARG A 121 6.38 -11.45 -13.15
C ARG A 121 5.43 -11.25 -14.33
N ASN A 122 4.16 -10.96 -14.04
CA ASN A 122 3.08 -10.83 -15.03
C ASN A 122 2.85 -12.10 -15.88
N ILE A 123 3.40 -13.25 -15.47
CA ILE A 123 3.14 -14.54 -16.11
C ILE A 123 2.21 -15.33 -15.19
N GLU A 124 1.10 -15.79 -15.75
CA GLU A 124 0.15 -16.64 -15.03
C GLU A 124 0.84 -17.94 -14.56
N GLN A 125 0.68 -18.26 -13.28
CA GLN A 125 1.12 -19.50 -12.66
C GLN A 125 -0.10 -20.25 -12.12
N ASN A 126 -0.05 -21.57 -12.23
CA ASN A 126 -1.08 -22.46 -11.67
C ASN A 126 -0.65 -22.90 -10.27
N PHE A 127 -1.52 -22.68 -9.29
CA PHE A 127 -1.35 -23.04 -7.89
C PHE A 127 -2.33 -24.14 -7.52
N LEU A 128 -1.82 -25.11 -6.75
CA LEU A 128 -2.63 -26.11 -6.07
C LEU A 128 -2.53 -25.84 -4.58
N ILE A 129 -3.65 -25.44 -3.98
CA ILE A 129 -3.75 -25.05 -2.57
C ILE A 129 -4.51 -26.14 -1.84
N GLY A 130 -3.84 -26.84 -0.92
CA GLY A 130 -4.45 -27.94 -0.19
C GLY A 130 -3.61 -28.42 0.99
N PRO A 131 -4.10 -29.42 1.74
CA PRO A 131 -3.41 -29.93 2.92
C PRO A 131 -2.09 -30.63 2.55
N ALA A 132 -0.99 -30.23 3.19
CA ALA A 132 0.34 -30.78 2.92
C ALA A 132 0.48 -32.30 3.19
N ASN A 133 -0.48 -32.91 3.88
CA ASN A 133 -0.50 -34.34 4.20
C ASN A 133 -1.36 -35.19 3.22
N ARG A 134 -1.81 -34.61 2.11
CA ARG A 134 -2.59 -35.30 1.08
C ARG A 134 -1.88 -35.24 -0.28
N PRO A 135 -2.12 -36.22 -1.17
CA PRO A 135 -1.58 -36.15 -2.53
C PRO A 135 -2.26 -35.03 -3.33
N TYR A 136 -1.58 -34.53 -4.36
CA TYR A 136 -2.02 -33.37 -5.15
C TYR A 136 -3.28 -33.61 -5.99
N ASP A 137 -3.66 -34.86 -6.21
CA ASP A 137 -4.89 -35.27 -6.90
C ASP A 137 -6.09 -35.44 -5.95
N ASP A 138 -5.90 -35.20 -4.64
CA ASP A 138 -6.97 -35.24 -3.66
C ASP A 138 -7.99 -34.11 -3.91
N PRO A 139 -9.31 -34.37 -3.87
CA PRO A 139 -10.34 -33.36 -4.11
C PRO A 139 -10.33 -32.15 -3.16
N SER A 140 -9.57 -32.18 -2.06
CA SER A 140 -9.39 -31.04 -1.17
C SER A 140 -8.47 -29.94 -1.71
N TYR A 141 -7.73 -30.21 -2.80
CA TYR A 141 -6.91 -29.20 -3.45
C TYR A 141 -7.76 -28.26 -4.32
N ALA A 142 -7.60 -26.96 -4.09
CA ALA A 142 -8.14 -25.92 -4.95
C ALA A 142 -7.10 -25.51 -5.99
N ALA A 143 -7.46 -25.59 -7.27
CA ALA A 143 -6.67 -25.05 -8.35
C ALA A 143 -6.98 -23.56 -8.55
N GLN A 144 -5.95 -22.72 -8.63
CA GLN A 144 -6.08 -21.30 -8.92
C GLN A 144 -5.01 -20.86 -9.90
N ALA A 145 -5.34 -19.94 -10.79
CA ALA A 145 -4.39 -19.32 -11.72
C ALA A 145 -4.22 -17.86 -11.32
N HIS A 146 -2.98 -17.44 -11.09
CA HIS A 146 -2.66 -16.06 -10.69
C HIS A 146 -1.41 -15.57 -11.40
N SER A 147 -1.43 -14.30 -11.79
CA SER A 147 -0.25 -13.54 -12.18
C SER A 147 0.03 -12.46 -11.14
N PHE A 148 1.31 -12.19 -10.88
CA PHE A 148 1.72 -11.21 -9.87
C PHE A 148 2.57 -10.11 -10.51
N ASP A 149 2.21 -8.87 -10.20
CA ASP A 149 2.92 -7.67 -10.67
C ASP A 149 4.23 -7.43 -9.93
N GLY A 150 4.49 -8.17 -8.85
CA GLY A 150 5.68 -8.00 -8.02
C GLY A 150 5.64 -6.69 -7.24
N ILE A 151 4.52 -6.37 -6.59
CA ILE A 151 4.27 -5.10 -5.89
C ILE A 151 5.32 -4.76 -4.80
N GLY A 152 6.06 -5.73 -4.28
CA GLY A 152 7.19 -5.48 -3.36
C GLY A 152 8.38 -4.74 -4.00
N LEU A 153 8.43 -4.69 -5.34
CA LEU A 153 9.40 -3.88 -6.10
C LEU A 153 8.88 -2.47 -6.41
N ARG A 154 7.60 -2.19 -6.15
CA ARG A 154 6.96 -0.92 -6.48
C ARG A 154 7.49 0.21 -5.58
N PRO A 155 7.97 1.34 -6.15
CA PRO A 155 8.31 2.50 -5.35
C PRO A 155 7.13 3.03 -4.53
N TYR A 156 7.43 3.54 -3.33
CA TYR A 156 6.43 4.20 -2.49
C TYR A 156 5.98 5.53 -3.12
N ALA A 157 4.76 5.95 -2.80
CA ALA A 157 4.26 7.26 -3.23
C ALA A 157 5.10 8.37 -2.60
N PRO A 158 5.63 9.33 -3.37
CA PRO A 158 6.30 10.51 -2.82
C PRO A 158 5.42 11.20 -1.76
N VAL A 159 6.02 11.91 -0.80
CA VAL A 159 5.27 12.62 0.24
C VAL A 159 5.38 14.13 0.08
N HIS A 160 4.51 14.86 0.78
CA HIS A 160 4.50 16.33 0.78
C HIS A 160 4.38 16.96 -0.62
N LEU A 161 3.62 16.32 -1.54
CA LEU A 161 3.28 16.93 -2.82
C LEU A 161 2.49 18.22 -2.58
N ARG A 162 3.11 19.34 -2.93
CA ARG A 162 2.53 20.68 -2.78
C ARG A 162 2.57 21.45 -4.09
N LYS A 163 1.68 22.43 -4.20
CA LYS A 163 1.60 23.38 -5.31
C LYS A 163 1.82 24.79 -4.79
N ASP A 164 2.82 25.46 -5.34
CA ASP A 164 3.14 26.86 -5.12
C ASP A 164 2.88 27.68 -6.39
N GLY A 165 2.82 29.00 -6.25
CA GLY A 165 2.62 29.94 -7.37
C GLY A 165 1.16 30.12 -7.81
N VAL A 166 0.86 31.32 -8.36
CA VAL A 166 -0.49 31.70 -8.79
C VAL A 166 -0.66 31.55 -10.30
N ALA A 167 0.20 32.18 -11.09
CA ALA A 167 0.16 32.09 -12.55
C ALA A 167 0.82 30.79 -13.02
N ASP A 168 2.12 30.65 -12.82
CA ASP A 168 2.80 29.37 -13.03
C ASP A 168 2.67 28.53 -11.76
N HIS A 169 2.33 27.25 -11.94
CA HIS A 169 2.14 26.33 -10.84
C HIS A 169 3.42 25.51 -10.68
N GLN A 170 4.13 25.71 -9.57
CA GLN A 170 5.30 24.90 -9.23
C GLN A 170 4.85 23.77 -8.31
N PHE A 171 5.13 22.54 -8.71
CA PHE A 171 4.91 21.36 -7.90
C PHE A 171 6.23 20.89 -7.32
N SER A 172 6.23 20.52 -6.04
CA SER A 172 7.38 19.90 -5.38
C SER A 172 6.94 18.80 -4.42
N TRP A 173 7.79 17.80 -4.22
CA TRP A 173 7.53 16.65 -3.35
C TRP A 173 8.83 16.17 -2.68
N ILE A 174 8.73 15.19 -1.80
CA ILE A 174 9.87 14.53 -1.15
C ILE A 174 9.88 13.06 -1.55
N ARG A 175 11.07 12.60 -1.99
CA ARG A 175 11.35 11.20 -2.34
C ARG A 175 11.18 10.30 -1.13
N ARG A 176 10.75 9.05 -1.35
CA ARG A 176 10.80 8.01 -0.33
C ARG A 176 11.73 6.90 -0.77
N THR A 177 12.35 6.26 0.20
CA THR A 177 13.07 5.01 -0.03
C THR A 177 12.34 3.85 0.65
N ARG A 178 12.50 2.65 0.08
CA ARG A 178 11.84 1.42 0.56
C ARG A 178 12.79 0.44 1.24
N MET A 179 14.10 0.65 1.11
CA MET A 179 15.14 -0.19 1.70
C MET A 179 16.13 0.72 2.42
N ASP A 180 16.55 0.34 3.62
CA ASP A 180 17.58 1.03 4.40
C ASP A 180 17.33 2.54 4.60
N GLY A 181 16.05 2.93 4.76
CA GLY A 181 15.63 4.33 4.95
C GLY A 181 15.69 4.84 6.40
N ASP A 182 15.97 3.96 7.35
CA ASP A 182 15.94 4.26 8.79
C ASP A 182 17.31 4.63 9.37
N ASP A 183 18.35 4.75 8.53
CA ASP A 183 19.69 5.16 8.96
C ASP A 183 19.80 6.70 9.03
N TRP A 184 19.94 7.21 10.25
CA TRP A 184 20.11 8.64 10.54
C TRP A 184 21.56 9.10 10.53
N SER A 185 22.52 8.19 10.32
CA SER A 185 23.95 8.53 10.31
C SER A 185 24.40 9.13 8.97
N LEU A 186 23.62 8.96 7.92
CA LEU A 186 23.90 9.44 6.57
C LEU A 186 23.17 10.76 6.26
N PRO A 187 23.70 11.59 5.33
CA PRO A 187 23.05 12.86 4.98
C PRO A 187 21.70 12.74 4.28
N ASP A 188 21.48 11.62 3.57
CA ASP A 188 20.23 11.31 2.88
C ASP A 188 20.04 9.79 2.81
N VAL A 189 18.80 9.35 2.67
CA VAL A 189 18.44 7.95 2.54
C VAL A 189 18.85 7.40 1.16
N PRO A 190 19.20 6.10 1.04
CA PRO A 190 19.59 5.51 -0.23
C PRO A 190 18.53 5.67 -1.33
N LEU A 191 18.96 5.82 -2.58
CA LEU A 191 18.05 5.96 -3.72
C LEU A 191 17.31 4.65 -4.04
N ASN A 192 18.04 3.52 -4.00
CA ASN A 192 17.55 2.18 -4.30
C ASN A 192 16.98 1.96 -5.71
N GLU A 193 17.21 2.91 -6.61
CA GLU A 193 16.90 2.85 -8.04
C GLU A 193 18.13 3.34 -8.83
N GLU A 194 18.25 2.99 -10.11
CA GLU A 194 19.42 3.34 -10.93
C GLU A 194 19.56 4.85 -11.14
N THR A 195 18.44 5.57 -11.20
CA THR A 195 18.37 7.02 -11.34
C THR A 195 17.15 7.57 -10.61
N GLU A 196 17.25 8.79 -10.08
CA GLU A 196 16.09 9.50 -9.56
C GLU A 196 15.24 10.00 -10.73
N SER A 197 14.01 9.51 -10.83
CA SER A 197 13.08 9.90 -11.89
C SER A 197 11.64 9.77 -11.42
N TYR A 198 10.78 10.67 -11.90
CA TYR A 198 9.37 10.73 -11.55
C TYR A 198 8.51 10.85 -12.81
N CYS A 199 7.38 10.15 -12.83
CA CYS A 199 6.31 10.38 -13.79
C CYS A 199 5.25 11.28 -13.15
N ILE A 200 4.93 12.37 -13.86
CA ILE A 200 3.88 13.31 -13.47
C ILE A 200 2.75 13.20 -14.46
N GLN A 201 1.55 12.95 -13.95
CA GLN A 201 0.32 12.94 -14.72
C GLN A 201 -0.59 14.09 -14.29
N VAL A 202 -1.08 14.86 -15.27
CA VAL A 202 -2.11 15.87 -15.07
C VAL A 202 -3.43 15.32 -15.60
N LYS A 203 -4.46 15.32 -14.74
CA LYS A 203 -5.77 14.77 -15.08
C LYS A 203 -6.89 15.80 -14.86
N VAL A 204 -7.84 15.85 -15.78
CA VAL A 204 -9.10 16.62 -15.65
C VAL A 204 -10.24 15.64 -15.71
N GLU A 205 -11.09 15.61 -14.69
CA GLU A 205 -12.21 14.65 -14.59
C GLU A 205 -11.77 13.18 -14.82
N GLY A 206 -10.58 12.84 -14.31
CA GLY A 206 -9.96 11.51 -14.49
C GLY A 206 -9.27 11.29 -15.84
N GLN A 207 -9.48 12.14 -16.84
CA GLN A 207 -8.83 12.03 -18.14
C GLN A 207 -7.41 12.59 -18.11
N LEU A 208 -6.43 11.81 -18.59
CA LEU A 208 -5.05 12.25 -18.76
C LEU A 208 -4.96 13.37 -19.80
N LYS A 209 -4.38 14.50 -19.40
CA LYS A 209 -4.12 15.67 -20.26
C LYS A 209 -2.63 15.85 -20.55
N ARG A 210 -1.78 15.54 -19.58
CA ARG A 210 -0.33 15.59 -19.72
C ARG A 210 0.32 14.47 -18.95
N GLU A 211 1.35 13.89 -19.55
CA GLU A 211 2.32 13.03 -18.88
C GLU A 211 3.71 13.57 -19.15
N VAL A 212 4.55 13.66 -18.12
CA VAL A 212 5.93 14.11 -18.25
C VAL A 212 6.83 13.40 -17.25
N MET A 213 8.05 13.08 -17.68
CA MET A 213 9.09 12.57 -16.79
C MET A 213 10.05 13.68 -16.37
N VAL A 214 10.41 13.71 -15.10
CA VAL A 214 11.38 14.67 -14.55
C VAL A 214 12.42 13.95 -13.69
N GLY A 215 13.66 14.45 -13.70
CA GLY A 215 14.77 13.90 -12.91
C GLY A 215 15.00 14.58 -11.56
N THR A 216 14.10 15.48 -11.14
CA THR A 216 14.20 16.19 -9.87
C THR A 216 12.82 16.25 -9.21
N SER A 217 12.79 16.49 -7.90
CA SER A 217 11.57 16.54 -7.10
C SER A 217 10.76 17.85 -7.24
N VAL A 218 10.91 18.53 -8.38
CA VAL A 218 10.23 19.80 -8.71
C VAL A 218 9.82 19.80 -10.17
N TRP A 219 8.62 20.31 -10.46
CA TRP A 219 8.15 20.53 -11.82
C TRP A 219 7.35 21.83 -11.95
N ASN A 220 7.64 22.62 -12.99
CA ASN A 220 6.91 23.86 -13.27
C ASN A 220 5.89 23.62 -14.38
N TYR A 221 4.62 23.81 -14.03
CA TYR A 221 3.50 23.73 -14.97
C TYR A 221 3.01 25.14 -15.32
N THR A 222 3.55 25.66 -16.42
CA THR A 222 3.35 27.06 -16.80
C THR A 222 1.94 27.32 -17.33
N VAL A 223 1.53 28.59 -17.33
CA VAL A 223 0.26 29.02 -17.96
C VAL A 223 0.16 28.55 -19.41
N ALA A 224 1.26 28.66 -20.17
CA ALA A 224 1.30 28.25 -21.57
C ALA A 224 1.09 26.73 -21.73
N MET A 225 1.71 25.92 -20.86
CA MET A 225 1.49 24.48 -20.86
C MET A 225 0.03 24.12 -20.55
N ARG A 226 -0.59 24.77 -19.57
CA ARG A 226 -2.01 24.58 -19.24
C ARG A 226 -2.93 24.97 -20.38
N ALA A 227 -2.63 26.06 -21.08
CA ALA A 227 -3.39 26.50 -22.24
C ALA A 227 -3.31 25.47 -23.39
N VAL A 228 -2.13 24.90 -23.65
CA VAL A 228 -1.95 23.81 -24.64
C VAL A 228 -2.75 22.57 -24.25
N ASP A 229 -2.77 22.24 -22.96
CA ASP A 229 -3.51 21.08 -22.45
C ASP A 229 -5.02 21.34 -22.34
N GLY A 230 -5.49 22.56 -22.63
CA GLY A 230 -6.89 22.97 -22.56
C GLY A 230 -7.46 23.03 -21.13
N ILE A 231 -6.61 23.30 -20.13
CA ILE A 231 -7.01 23.33 -18.72
C ILE A 231 -7.31 24.76 -18.27
N PHE A 232 -8.58 25.02 -17.97
CA PHE A 232 -9.09 26.32 -17.50
C PHE A 232 -9.80 26.26 -16.14
N GLY A 233 -9.92 25.06 -15.57
CA GLY A 233 -10.62 24.82 -14.31
C GLY A 233 -9.85 23.86 -13.40
N PRO A 234 -10.51 23.24 -12.41
CA PRO A 234 -9.87 22.32 -11.48
C PRO A 234 -9.23 21.14 -12.19
N TYR A 235 -8.09 20.69 -11.69
CA TYR A 235 -7.38 19.54 -12.23
C TYR A 235 -6.59 18.83 -11.12
N ALA A 236 -6.30 17.55 -11.33
CA ALA A 236 -5.48 16.76 -10.43
C ALA A 236 -4.05 16.61 -10.99
N VAL A 237 -3.08 16.58 -10.08
CA VAL A 237 -1.70 16.20 -10.38
C VAL A 237 -1.36 14.97 -9.56
N GLU A 238 -0.83 13.97 -10.25
CA GLU A 238 -0.33 12.73 -9.69
C GLU A 238 1.16 12.62 -9.97
N VAL A 239 1.94 12.28 -8.95
CA VAL A 239 3.40 12.13 -9.05
C VAL A 239 3.80 10.76 -8.51
N ALA A 240 4.43 9.95 -9.35
CA ALA A 240 4.94 8.62 -9.00
C ALA A 240 6.44 8.55 -9.24
N GLN A 241 7.19 7.99 -8.28
CA GLN A 241 8.59 7.67 -8.48
C GLN A 241 8.72 6.49 -9.45
N LEU A 242 9.72 6.52 -10.33
CA LEU A 242 9.98 5.47 -11.31
C LEU A 242 11.04 4.50 -10.81
N SER A 243 10.83 3.22 -11.10
CA SER A 243 11.82 2.15 -11.01
C SER A 243 12.10 1.60 -12.39
N ALA A 244 13.36 1.33 -12.74
CA ALA A 244 13.67 0.62 -13.99
C ALA A 244 13.14 -0.82 -13.97
N ARG A 245 12.94 -1.39 -12.77
CA ARG A 245 12.43 -2.75 -12.61
C ARG A 245 10.92 -2.78 -12.66
N PHE A 246 10.22 -1.92 -11.93
CA PHE A 246 8.76 -1.98 -11.78
C PHE A 246 8.01 -1.02 -12.73
N GLY A 247 8.62 0.11 -13.10
CA GLY A 247 7.92 1.24 -13.70
C GLY A 247 7.46 2.24 -12.65
N ALA A 248 6.31 2.89 -12.88
CA ALA A 248 5.76 3.87 -11.96
C ALA A 248 5.30 3.23 -10.64
N GLY A 249 5.71 3.85 -9.54
CA GLY A 249 5.27 3.52 -8.18
C GLY A 249 3.82 3.93 -7.91
N LEU A 250 3.46 3.87 -6.63
CA LEU A 250 2.25 4.54 -6.17
C LEU A 250 2.39 6.06 -6.35
N ALA A 251 1.27 6.75 -6.59
CA ALA A 251 1.28 8.18 -6.84
C ALA A 251 0.83 8.98 -5.60
N ALA A 252 1.55 10.05 -5.30
CA ALA A 252 0.97 11.14 -4.52
C ALA A 252 0.03 11.94 -5.40
N ARG A 253 -1.10 12.39 -4.84
CA ARG A 253 -2.12 13.12 -5.57
C ARG A 253 -2.47 14.42 -4.87
N THR A 254 -2.63 15.49 -5.65
CA THR A 254 -3.20 16.77 -5.20
C THR A 254 -4.21 17.28 -6.22
N VAL A 255 -5.22 18.02 -5.74
CA VAL A 255 -6.21 18.70 -6.61
C VAL A 255 -5.96 20.19 -6.53
N VAL A 256 -5.76 20.80 -7.68
CA VAL A 256 -5.68 22.26 -7.82
C VAL A 256 -7.10 22.75 -8.07
N ALA A 257 -7.61 23.56 -7.16
CA ALA A 257 -8.89 24.25 -7.32
C ALA A 257 -8.81 25.31 -8.44
N ALA A 258 -9.98 25.74 -8.91
CA ALA A 258 -10.10 26.84 -9.86
C ALA A 258 -9.56 28.16 -9.30
#